data_AF-A0A959IJ89-F1
#
_entry.id   AF-A0A959IJ89-F1
#
_cell.length_a   1.000
_cell.length_b   1.000
_cell.length_c   1.000
_cell.angle_alpha   90.00
_cell.angle_beta   90.00
_cell.angle_gamma   90.00
#
_symmetry.space_group_name_H-M   'P 1'
#
loop_
_entity.id
_entity.type
_entity.pdbx_description
1 polymer ?
#
loop_
_entity_poly.entity_id
_entity_poly.type
_entity_poly.pdbx_seq_one_letter_code
_entity_poly.pdbx_strand_id
1 'polypeptide(L)'
;MQRNQPFFIALSFVTIILFSVTSLRGNDHPGLSTATISGELKKWHKVTLDFDGPESDEQASDNPFLNYRLNVVFSHGDKRYRVPGYFAADGNAAETSATGGNHWRVHFAPDEEGEWTYRVSFRKGENIAVDESED
;
A
#
# COMPACT_ATOMS: atom_id res chain seq x y z
N MET A 1 31.30 5.59 -51.22
CA MET A 1 31.41 4.51 -50.21
C MET A 1 30.74 4.98 -48.92
N GLN A 2 29.45 4.69 -48.75
CA GLN A 2 28.72 4.98 -47.52
C GLN A 2 28.90 3.82 -46.55
N ARG A 3 29.39 4.12 -45.35
CA ARG A 3 29.59 3.15 -44.28
C ARG A 3 28.29 3.04 -43.48
N ASN A 4 27.48 2.02 -43.79
CA ASN A 4 26.30 1.65 -43.01
C ASN A 4 26.67 1.55 -41.52
N GLN A 5 26.08 2.42 -40.71
CA GLN A 5 25.99 2.24 -39.26
C GLN A 5 24.81 1.29 -39.00
N PRO A 6 24.95 0.22 -38.20
CA PRO A 6 23.79 -0.57 -37.81
C PRO A 6 22.87 0.26 -36.92
N PHE A 7 21.63 0.44 -37.39
CA PHE A 7 20.51 0.91 -36.60
C PHE A 7 20.32 -0.04 -35.41
N PHE A 8 20.75 0.40 -34.21
CA PHE A 8 20.31 -0.23 -32.97
C PHE A 8 18.90 0.27 -32.68
N ILE A 9 17.90 -0.57 -32.96
CA ILE A 9 16.56 -0.40 -32.42
C ILE A 9 16.71 -0.60 -30.91
N ALA A 10 16.73 0.51 -30.15
CA ALA A 10 16.56 0.45 -28.71
C ALA A 10 15.14 -0.06 -28.44
N LEU A 11 15.02 -1.37 -28.26
CA LEU A 11 13.81 -2.00 -27.75
C LEU A 11 13.68 -1.49 -26.31
N SER A 12 12.88 -0.44 -26.12
CA SER A 12 12.52 0.03 -24.79
C SER A 12 11.71 -1.09 -24.13
N PHE A 13 12.38 -1.92 -23.33
CA PHE A 13 11.70 -2.86 -22.45
C PHE A 13 11.00 -2.00 -21.40
N VAL A 14 9.73 -1.67 -21.67
CA VAL A 14 8.81 -1.27 -20.62
C VAL A 14 8.59 -2.54 -19.81
N THR A 15 9.43 -2.75 -18.80
CA THR A 15 9.22 -3.78 -17.78
C THR A 15 7.96 -3.37 -17.02
N ILE A 16 6.82 -3.91 -17.47
CA ILE A 16 5.54 -3.79 -16.79
C ILE A 16 5.74 -4.45 -15.42
N ILE A 17 5.72 -3.66 -14.35
CA ILE A 17 5.61 -4.20 -13.00
C ILE A 17 4.22 -4.80 -12.89
N LEU A 18 4.14 -6.10 -13.11
CA LEU A 18 2.93 -6.86 -12.87
C LEU A 18 2.87 -7.09 -11.37
N PHE A 19 2.11 -6.26 -10.65
CA PHE A 19 1.62 -6.63 -9.33
C PHE A 19 0.57 -7.72 -9.53
N SER A 20 1.02 -8.97 -9.64
CA SER A 20 0.11 -10.10 -9.57
C SER A 20 -0.39 -10.22 -8.14
N VAL A 21 -1.67 -9.94 -7.92
CA VAL A 21 -2.36 -10.23 -6.66
C VAL A 21 -2.47 -11.75 -6.54
N THR A 22 -1.41 -12.41 -6.10
CA THR A 22 -1.50 -13.79 -5.63
C THR A 22 -1.88 -13.72 -4.15
N SER A 23 -3.17 -13.47 -3.90
CA SER A 23 -3.74 -13.58 -2.55
C SER A 23 -3.68 -15.06 -2.12
N LEU A 24 -2.61 -15.43 -1.43
CA LEU A 24 -2.53 -16.70 -0.72
C LEU A 24 -3.48 -16.59 0.49
N ARG A 25 -4.72 -17.04 0.27
CA ARG A 25 -5.84 -17.19 1.21
C ARG A 25 -5.44 -16.99 2.68
N GLY A 26 -6.03 -15.96 3.27
CA GLY A 26 -6.02 -15.72 4.71
C GLY A 26 -6.63 -14.36 5.03
N ASN A 27 -7.96 -14.34 5.07
CA ASN A 27 -8.84 -13.35 5.70
C ASN A 27 -9.24 -12.15 4.85
N ASP A 28 -10.49 -12.20 4.36
CA ASP A 28 -11.37 -11.04 4.38
C ASP A 28 -11.26 -10.42 5.78
N HIS A 29 -10.46 -9.37 5.94
CA HIS A 29 -10.49 -8.61 7.17
C HIS A 29 -11.93 -8.08 7.28
N PRO A 30 -12.70 -8.38 8.34
CA PRO A 30 -14.14 -8.10 8.41
C PRO A 30 -14.51 -6.60 8.43
N GLY A 31 -13.60 -5.73 7.98
CA GLY A 31 -13.84 -4.32 7.76
C GLY A 31 -12.80 -3.66 6.85
N LEU A 32 -12.10 -4.35 5.94
CA LEU A 32 -11.33 -3.68 4.87
C LEU A 32 -11.69 -4.23 3.48
N SER A 33 -11.75 -3.36 2.49
CA SER A 33 -11.90 -3.70 1.08
C SER A 33 -10.59 -4.21 0.46
N THR A 34 -10.66 -4.68 -0.78
CA THR A 34 -9.47 -5.02 -1.56
C THR A 34 -8.68 -3.74 -1.86
N ALA A 35 -7.35 -3.81 -1.76
CA ALA A 35 -6.50 -2.65 -1.98
C ALA A 35 -6.64 -2.09 -3.40
N THR A 36 -6.85 -0.78 -3.52
CA THR A 36 -6.63 -0.03 -4.75
C THR A 36 -5.17 0.41 -4.79
N ILE A 37 -4.43 -0.04 -5.80
CA ILE A 37 -3.00 0.24 -5.95
C ILE A 37 -2.81 1.36 -6.97
N SER A 38 -2.04 2.39 -6.61
CA SER A 38 -1.71 3.50 -7.49
C SER A 38 -0.24 3.95 -7.36
N GLY A 39 0.22 4.75 -8.32
CA GLY A 39 1.60 5.24 -8.41
C GLY A 39 2.29 4.81 -9.71
N GLU A 40 3.58 5.12 -9.83
CA GLU A 40 4.34 4.77 -11.05
C GLU A 40 4.74 3.30 -11.12
N LEU A 41 4.62 2.56 -10.01
CA LEU A 41 5.01 1.16 -9.89
C LEU A 41 6.42 0.96 -10.45
N LYS A 42 7.40 1.67 -9.85
CA LYS A 42 8.81 1.60 -10.20
C LYS A 42 9.64 1.51 -8.92
N LYS A 43 10.85 0.96 -9.05
CA LYS A 43 11.85 0.99 -7.99
C LYS A 43 12.06 2.42 -7.49
N TRP A 44 12.07 2.58 -6.16
CA TRP A 44 12.21 3.83 -5.42
C TRP A 44 11.11 4.88 -5.66
N HIS A 45 10.02 4.52 -6.35
CA HIS A 45 8.87 5.40 -6.53
C HIS A 45 7.77 5.01 -5.57
N LYS A 46 6.98 6.00 -5.13
CA LYS A 46 5.86 5.78 -4.22
C LYS A 46 4.79 4.92 -4.90
N VAL A 47 4.48 3.80 -4.26
CA VAL A 47 3.31 2.97 -4.48
C VAL A 47 2.36 3.23 -3.33
N THR A 48 1.11 3.50 -3.64
CA THR A 48 0.05 3.74 -2.66
C THR A 48 -0.92 2.57 -2.69
N LEU A 49 -1.19 1.99 -1.53
CA LEU A 49 -2.28 1.05 -1.32
C LEU A 49 -3.36 1.79 -0.52
N ASP A 50 -4.53 1.95 -1.12
CA ASP A 50 -5.73 2.49 -0.48
C ASP A 50 -6.73 1.37 -0.21
N PHE A 51 -7.35 1.40 0.96
CA PHE A 51 -8.38 0.48 1.39
C PHE A 51 -9.59 1.27 1.88
N ASP A 52 -10.78 0.77 1.62
CA ASP A 52 -12.00 1.25 2.27
C ASP A 52 -12.20 0.43 3.54
N GLY A 53 -12.45 1.09 4.66
CA GLY A 53 -12.60 0.44 5.95
C GLY A 53 -13.75 0.99 6.77
N PRO A 54 -13.68 0.87 8.11
CA PRO A 54 -14.69 1.48 8.98
C PRO A 54 -14.66 2.99 8.83
N GLU A 55 -15.85 3.59 8.74
CA GLU A 55 -16.01 5.04 8.81
C GLU A 55 -15.53 5.55 10.16
N SER A 56 -14.74 6.62 10.14
CA SER A 56 -14.26 7.28 11.35
C SER A 56 -14.04 8.78 11.10
N ASP A 57 -13.62 9.49 12.14
CA ASP A 57 -13.23 10.89 12.09
C ASP A 57 -12.02 11.10 13.02
N GLU A 58 -11.14 12.03 12.67
CA GLU A 58 -9.96 12.38 13.47
C GLU A 58 -10.31 12.75 14.92
N GLN A 59 -11.52 13.27 15.16
CA GLN A 59 -12.05 13.67 16.46
C GLN A 59 -13.02 12.65 17.07
N ALA A 60 -13.17 11.47 16.45
CA ALA A 60 -14.03 10.42 16.98
C ALA A 60 -13.56 9.97 18.37
N SER A 61 -14.52 9.67 19.26
CA SER A 61 -14.24 9.13 20.59
C SER A 61 -13.53 7.77 20.50
N ASP A 62 -13.90 6.94 19.52
CA ASP A 62 -13.13 5.78 19.11
C ASP A 62 -12.09 6.20 18.05
N ASN A 63 -10.95 6.68 18.54
CA ASN A 63 -9.98 7.39 17.72
C ASN A 63 -9.30 6.46 16.68
N PRO A 64 -9.33 6.80 15.38
CA PRO A 64 -8.81 5.94 14.31
C PRO A 64 -7.28 5.78 14.34
N PHE A 65 -6.54 6.72 14.94
CA PHE A 65 -5.09 6.67 15.04
C PHE A 65 -4.59 5.89 16.26
N LEU A 66 -5.46 5.69 17.25
CA LEU A 66 -5.10 5.02 18.51
C LEU A 66 -5.66 3.61 18.60
N ASN A 67 -6.91 3.43 18.16
CA ASN A 67 -7.67 2.20 18.35
C ASN A 67 -7.72 1.29 17.12
N TYR A 68 -7.01 1.65 16.06
CA TYR A 68 -6.83 0.83 14.88
C TYR A 68 -5.36 0.69 14.52
N ARG A 69 -5.00 -0.48 14.01
CA ARG A 69 -3.66 -0.77 13.51
C ARG A 69 -3.76 -1.41 12.14
N LEU A 70 -3.25 -0.71 11.13
CA LEU A 70 -3.04 -1.22 9.79
C LEU A 70 -1.56 -1.48 9.59
N ASN A 71 -1.19 -2.73 9.32
CA ASN A 71 0.16 -3.11 8.92
C ASN A 71 0.09 -3.86 7.59
N VAL A 72 1.01 -3.55 6.67
CA VAL A 72 1.15 -4.28 5.42
C VAL A 72 2.57 -4.83 5.31
N VAL A 73 2.66 -6.14 5.12
CA VAL A 73 3.93 -6.84 4.92
C VAL A 73 4.13 -7.04 3.42
N PHE A 74 5.07 -6.30 2.84
CA PHE A 74 5.53 -6.46 1.46
C PHE A 74 6.63 -7.51 1.39
N SER A 75 6.62 -8.40 0.39
CA SER A 75 7.58 -9.49 0.22
C SER A 75 8.10 -9.60 -1.21
N HIS A 76 9.42 -9.80 -1.36
CA HIS A 76 10.12 -10.06 -2.62
C HIS A 76 11.28 -11.04 -2.39
N GLY A 77 11.15 -12.28 -2.86
CA GLY A 77 12.09 -13.35 -2.52
C GLY A 77 12.20 -13.51 -1.00
N ASP A 78 13.41 -13.33 -0.46
CA ASP A 78 13.69 -13.39 0.98
C ASP A 78 13.46 -12.06 1.71
N LYS A 79 13.23 -10.96 0.99
CA LYS A 79 12.99 -9.63 1.58
C LYS A 79 11.57 -9.53 2.09
N ARG A 80 11.43 -8.99 3.31
CA ARG A 80 10.13 -8.60 3.87
C ARG A 80 10.21 -7.24 4.54
N TYR A 81 9.21 -6.40 4.27
CA TYR A 81 9.06 -5.09 4.89
C TYR A 81 7.67 -4.96 5.50
N ARG A 82 7.60 -4.80 6.83
CA ARG A 82 6.36 -4.43 7.53
C ARG A 82 6.27 -2.91 7.52
N VAL A 83 5.22 -2.39 6.90
CA VAL A 83 4.98 -0.96 6.76
C VAL A 83 3.65 -0.61 7.43
N PRO A 84 3.65 0.26 8.44
CA PRO A 84 2.42 0.78 9.04
C PRO A 84 1.63 1.62 8.03
N GLY A 85 0.32 1.44 8.03
CA GLY A 85 -0.65 2.32 7.36
C GLY A 85 -1.28 3.30 8.33
N TYR A 86 -2.11 4.19 7.79
CA TYR A 86 -2.77 5.25 8.56
C TYR A 86 -4.20 5.52 8.04
N PHE A 87 -5.02 6.11 8.90
CA PHE A 87 -6.35 6.61 8.53
C PHE A 87 -6.21 7.88 7.67
N ALA A 88 -6.87 7.89 6.52
CA ALA A 88 -6.73 8.92 5.49
C ALA A 88 -8.03 9.72 5.24
N ALA A 89 -9.00 9.66 6.15
CA ALA A 89 -10.29 10.33 6.03
C ALA A 89 -10.99 10.00 4.69
N ASP A 90 -11.22 11.00 3.83
CA ASP A 90 -11.82 10.85 2.50
C ASP A 90 -10.81 10.49 1.39
N GLY A 91 -9.55 10.21 1.75
CA GLY A 91 -8.47 9.89 0.82
C GLY A 91 -7.85 11.11 0.13
N ASN A 92 -8.43 12.30 0.30
CA ASN A 92 -8.02 13.57 -0.30
C ASN A 92 -8.03 14.75 0.69
N ALA A 93 -7.89 14.46 1.99
CA ALA A 93 -7.96 15.43 3.08
C ALA A 93 -7.04 16.65 2.92
N ALA A 94 -5.92 16.50 2.21
CA ALA A 94 -5.01 17.61 1.90
C ALA A 94 -5.68 18.74 1.08
N GLU A 95 -6.64 18.40 0.23
CA GLU A 95 -7.35 19.34 -0.64
C GLU A 95 -8.76 19.66 -0.11
N THR A 96 -9.41 18.70 0.55
CA THR A 96 -10.79 18.83 1.02
C THR A 96 -10.88 19.34 2.46
N SER A 97 -9.78 19.29 3.21
CA SER A 97 -9.77 19.49 4.67
C SER A 97 -10.72 18.54 5.42
N ALA A 98 -11.03 17.38 4.84
CA ALA A 98 -11.87 16.38 5.49
C ALA A 98 -11.17 15.77 6.70
N THR A 99 -11.89 15.69 7.82
CA THR A 99 -11.46 15.02 9.04
C THR A 99 -12.04 13.61 9.15
N GLY A 100 -13.01 13.27 8.31
CA GLY A 100 -13.73 12.01 8.38
C GLY A 100 -13.84 11.31 7.04
N GLY A 101 -14.07 10.02 7.10
CA GLY A 101 -14.21 9.13 5.96
C GLY A 101 -13.88 7.70 6.31
N ASN A 102 -13.64 6.89 5.30
CA ASN A 102 -13.40 5.46 5.42
C ASN A 102 -12.10 5.01 4.72
N HIS A 103 -11.24 5.93 4.28
CA HIS A 103 -10.01 5.56 3.59
C HIS A 103 -8.88 5.25 4.57
N TRP A 104 -8.16 4.18 4.28
CA TRP A 104 -6.96 3.75 4.99
C TRP A 104 -5.84 3.56 3.97
N ARG A 105 -4.64 4.08 4.28
CA ARG A 105 -3.59 4.23 3.29
C ARG A 105 -2.25 3.73 3.78
N VAL A 106 -1.50 3.10 2.88
CA VAL A 106 -0.11 2.69 3.08
C VAL A 106 0.72 3.17 1.89
N HIS A 107 1.91 3.69 2.17
CA HIS A 107 2.88 4.05 1.14
C HIS A 107 4.09 3.12 1.21
N PHE A 108 4.49 2.60 0.06
CA PHE A 108 5.66 1.73 -0.07
C PHE A 108 6.50 2.17 -1.27
N ALA A 109 7.82 2.09 -1.15
CA ALA A 109 8.74 2.35 -2.24
C ALA A 109 9.64 1.12 -2.42
N PRO A 110 9.37 0.25 -3.40
CA PRO A 110 10.14 -0.97 -3.59
C PRO A 110 11.60 -0.64 -3.90
N ASP A 111 12.53 -1.33 -3.27
CA ASP A 111 13.97 -1.15 -3.48
C ASP A 111 14.53 -2.03 -4.60
N GLU A 112 13.72 -2.93 -5.14
CA GLU A 112 14.04 -3.86 -6.21
C GLU A 112 12.93 -3.94 -7.26
N GLU A 113 13.33 -4.23 -8.49
CA GLU A 113 12.42 -4.51 -9.59
C GLU A 113 11.96 -5.97 -9.53
N GLY A 114 10.76 -6.24 -10.03
CA GLY A 114 10.17 -7.58 -10.08
C GLY A 114 8.84 -7.67 -9.33
N GLU A 115 8.37 -8.90 -9.12
CA GLU A 115 7.09 -9.15 -8.46
C GLU A 115 7.21 -8.92 -6.95
N TRP A 116 6.33 -8.06 -6.42
CA TRP A 116 6.14 -7.86 -4.99
C TRP A 116 4.77 -8.39 -4.60
N THR A 117 4.73 -9.18 -3.53
CA THR A 117 3.47 -9.61 -2.90
C THR A 117 3.26 -8.84 -1.61
N TYR A 118 2.02 -8.74 -1.14
CA TYR A 118 1.71 -8.10 0.14
C TYR A 118 0.69 -8.90 0.94
N ARG A 119 0.77 -8.77 2.26
CA ARG A 119 -0.22 -9.28 3.22
C ARG A 119 -0.64 -8.15 4.15
N VAL A 120 -1.93 -8.01 4.37
CA VAL A 120 -2.51 -6.99 5.24
C VAL A 120 -2.79 -7.58 6.62
N SER A 121 -2.62 -6.77 7.65
CA SER A 121 -3.14 -7.00 9.00
C SER A 121 -3.88 -5.73 9.43
N PHE A 122 -5.16 -5.87 9.74
CA PHE A 122 -5.99 -4.78 10.22
C PHE A 122 -6.68 -5.19 11.52
N ARG A 123 -6.37 -4.47 12.60
CA ARG A 123 -6.82 -4.77 13.95
C ARG A 123 -7.53 -3.57 14.56
N LYS A 124 -8.56 -3.84 15.34
CA LYS A 124 -9.26 -2.86 16.17
C LYS A 124 -9.15 -3.28 17.63
N GLY A 125 -8.86 -2.34 18.51
CA GLY A 125 -8.77 -2.57 19.96
C GLY A 125 -8.30 -1.31 20.67
N GLU A 126 -8.57 -1.21 21.96
CA GLU A 126 -8.12 -0.06 22.77
C GLU A 126 -6.59 0.07 22.72
N ASN A 127 -6.08 1.23 22.32
CA ASN A 127 -4.65 1.55 22.19
C ASN A 127 -3.84 0.59 21.31
N ILE A 128 -4.49 -0.16 20.40
CA ILE A 128 -3.83 -1.20 19.60
C ILE A 128 -2.73 -0.65 18.68
N ALA A 129 -2.79 0.63 18.32
CA ALA A 129 -1.79 1.28 17.47
C ALA A 129 -0.39 1.34 18.10
N VAL A 130 -0.32 1.35 19.44
CA VAL A 130 0.94 1.45 20.21
C VAL A 130 1.27 0.16 20.97
N ASP A 131 0.45 -0.86 20.80
CA ASP A 131 0.61 -2.15 21.47
C ASP A 131 1.76 -2.97 20.84
N GLU A 132 2.61 -3.56 21.68
CA GLU A 132 3.80 -4.32 21.26
C GLU A 132 3.50 -5.76 20.82
N SER A 133 2.24 -6.21 20.87
CA SER A 133 1.89 -7.56 20.41
C SER A 133 2.10 -7.70 18.90
N GLU A 134 2.65 -8.84 18.50
CA GLU A 134 2.77 -9.22 17.10
C GLU A 134 1.40 -9.35 16.42
N ASP A 135 1.40 -9.18 15.09
CA ASP A 135 0.21 -9.27 14.23
C ASP A 135 -0.32 -10.70 14.05
#